data_AF-A0A163RNG1-F1
#
_entry.id   AF-A0A163RNG1-F1
#
_cell.length_a   1.000
_cell.length_b   1.000
_cell.length_c   1.000
_cell.angle_alpha   90.00
_cell.angle_beta   90.00
_cell.angle_gamma   90.00
#
_symmetry.space_group_name_H-M   'P 1'
#
loop_
_entity.id
_entity.type
_entity.pdbx_description
1 polymer ?
#
loop_
_entity_poly.entity_id
_entity_poly.type
_entity_poly.pdbx_seq_one_letter_code
_entity_poly.pdbx_strand_id
1 'polypeptide(L)'
;MTDSSEDSPGRTISVLGRPVPTSTLRLAEPAPSGPQVLADGLLTISRTVLTSAGLGFLVLLGAWLTLEEGFPDVWRDLHLDPVSRASIAYVCAVLAAGGILYALSSAASRTLLGRRLDSLTGTAPERVPVRTVRARALAEGITPTAPLAGLCVALLIAVGVAALLVAPILIFESDMVAVGLVVLAGAALLAGLVGSALSALRSRGRRAWTLLTDRSRQAWNDEVVRNAVRTEKRLRPADERTIDLGRVHRLTARAQRPLTVVGGVLLGAGPVVGFVAVFLRQPGRNADTLYYDEKGEAAIDVLITSGAVLALAGSAALLLALVATTVVRALERGALRRHALADDAGSWRPDDAFLRQALDGPPLLWAGGVLLLGLATVVVPAVLALLQVTGDPAHPLTTYRSTIEAAAAVSLTVALLGAVAVTVGMPVGVGFRQLLREAWHPGDDPAPAAVTGS
;
A
#
# COMPACT_ATOMS: atom_id res chain seq x y z
N MET A 1 -43.12 -16.86 29.38
CA MET A 1 -42.62 -18.18 28.94
C MET A 1 -41.51 -17.93 27.95
N THR A 2 -40.28 -17.80 28.45
CA THR A 2 -39.08 -17.50 27.67
C THR A 2 -38.10 -18.61 27.97
N ASP A 3 -37.68 -19.32 26.93
CA ASP A 3 -36.68 -20.39 26.95
C ASP A 3 -35.43 -19.95 27.70
N SER A 4 -35.33 -20.33 28.97
CA SER A 4 -34.17 -20.12 29.82
C SER A 4 -33.41 -21.43 30.08
N SER A 5 -33.52 -22.41 29.17
CA SER A 5 -32.88 -23.73 29.31
C SER A 5 -31.73 -24.01 28.34
N GLU A 6 -31.28 -23.04 27.53
CA GLU A 6 -30.24 -23.29 26.51
C GLU A 6 -28.77 -23.13 26.97
N ASP A 7 -28.51 -22.63 28.18
CA ASP A 7 -27.15 -22.37 28.68
C ASP A 7 -26.77 -23.32 29.83
N SER A 8 -26.89 -24.63 29.57
CA SER A 8 -26.26 -25.61 30.46
C SER A 8 -24.73 -25.55 30.25
N PRO A 9 -23.91 -25.35 31.31
CA PRO A 9 -22.45 -25.19 31.24
C PRO A 9 -21.67 -26.39 30.66
N GLY A 10 -22.35 -27.37 30.05
CA GLY A 10 -21.79 -28.50 29.33
C GLY A 10 -22.07 -28.51 27.81
N ARG A 11 -22.62 -27.45 27.20
CA ARG A 11 -22.88 -27.46 25.74
C ARG A 11 -21.56 -27.51 24.98
N THR A 12 -21.35 -28.61 24.28
CA THR A 12 -20.20 -28.86 23.41
C THR A 12 -20.58 -28.67 21.94
N ILE A 13 -19.62 -28.23 21.14
CA ILE A 13 -19.74 -28.14 19.68
C ILE A 13 -18.68 -29.06 19.08
N SER A 14 -19.06 -29.81 18.04
CA SER A 14 -18.13 -30.65 17.31
C SER A 14 -17.30 -29.80 16.35
N VAL A 15 -15.99 -29.68 16.61
CA VAL A 15 -15.02 -29.07 15.70
C VAL A 15 -14.17 -30.18 15.10
N LEU A 16 -14.38 -30.47 13.80
CA LEU A 16 -13.74 -31.59 13.11
C LEU A 16 -13.90 -32.94 13.86
N GLY A 17 -15.08 -33.21 14.41
CA GLY A 17 -15.35 -34.44 15.15
C GLY A 17 -14.84 -34.46 16.59
N ARG A 18 -14.22 -33.38 17.08
CA ARG A 18 -13.81 -33.25 18.48
C ARG A 18 -14.82 -32.40 19.25
N PRO A 19 -15.35 -32.86 20.40
CA PRO A 19 -16.21 -32.05 21.23
C PRO A 19 -15.39 -30.93 21.91
N VAL A 20 -15.75 -29.68 21.65
CA VAL A 20 -15.14 -28.49 22.25
C VAL A 20 -16.18 -27.77 23.10
N PRO A 21 -15.92 -27.48 24.39
CA PRO A 21 -16.83 -26.69 25.21
C PRO A 21 -17.03 -25.29 24.63
N THR A 22 -18.27 -24.82 24.55
CA THR A 22 -18.58 -23.47 24.05
C THR A 22 -17.90 -22.35 24.85
N SER A 23 -17.68 -22.58 26.15
CA SER A 23 -17.02 -21.65 27.07
C SER A 23 -15.51 -21.48 26.81
N THR A 24 -14.87 -22.41 26.10
CA THR A 24 -13.43 -22.32 25.77
C THR A 24 -13.16 -21.65 24.42
N LEU A 25 -14.20 -21.45 23.60
CA LEU A 25 -14.08 -20.77 22.31
C LEU A 25 -13.74 -19.28 22.52
N ARG A 26 -12.64 -18.84 21.90
CA ARG A 26 -12.18 -17.44 21.98
C ARG A 26 -11.67 -16.96 20.63
N LEU A 27 -11.79 -15.66 20.36
CA LEU A 27 -11.18 -15.08 19.17
C LEU A 27 -9.71 -14.82 19.44
N ALA A 28 -8.86 -15.26 18.53
CA ALA A 28 -7.42 -15.09 18.66
C ALA A 28 -6.82 -14.66 17.33
N GLU A 29 -5.91 -13.69 17.38
CA GLU A 29 -5.07 -13.39 16.23
C GLU A 29 -3.84 -14.32 16.25
N PRO A 30 -3.59 -15.12 15.19
CA PRO A 30 -2.38 -15.92 15.11
C PRO A 30 -1.15 -15.03 15.28
N ALA A 31 -0.26 -15.40 16.21
CA ALA A 31 1.06 -14.79 16.25
C ALA A 31 1.76 -15.05 14.89
N PRO A 32 2.24 -14.00 14.21
CA PRO A 32 2.85 -14.16 12.90
C PRO A 32 4.18 -14.89 13.07
N SER A 33 4.45 -15.86 12.19
CA SER A 33 5.76 -16.51 12.15
C SER A 33 6.79 -15.56 11.51
N GLY A 34 8.09 -15.75 11.80
CA GLY A 34 9.15 -14.94 11.18
C GLY A 34 9.05 -14.82 9.65
N PRO A 35 8.85 -15.93 8.91
CA PRO A 35 8.61 -15.87 7.47
C PRO A 35 7.36 -15.09 7.06
N GLN A 36 6.29 -15.17 7.86
CA GLN A 36 5.07 -14.42 7.60
C GLN A 36 5.27 -12.92 7.84
N VAL A 37 5.98 -12.54 8.91
CA VAL A 37 6.36 -11.12 9.15
C VAL A 37 7.16 -10.59 7.96
N LEU A 38 8.14 -11.35 7.46
CA LEU A 38 8.91 -10.93 6.30
C LEU A 38 8.01 -10.77 5.05
N ALA A 39 7.14 -11.73 4.76
CA ALA A 39 6.26 -11.68 3.59
C ALA A 39 5.24 -10.53 3.66
N ASP A 40 4.58 -10.33 4.81
CA ASP A 40 3.64 -9.23 5.05
C ASP A 40 4.35 -7.86 5.01
N GLY A 41 5.62 -7.83 5.44
CA GLY A 41 6.47 -6.65 5.41
C GLY A 41 6.86 -6.27 4.00
N LEU A 42 7.38 -7.22 3.23
CA LEU A 42 7.68 -7.04 1.81
C LEU A 42 6.43 -6.67 1.01
N LEU A 43 5.26 -7.22 1.36
CA LEU A 43 4.00 -6.84 0.73
C LEU A 43 3.63 -5.38 1.05
N THR A 44 3.82 -4.94 2.29
CA THR A 44 3.59 -3.54 2.65
C THR A 44 4.60 -2.62 1.97
N ILE A 45 5.89 -2.97 2.01
CA ILE A 45 6.98 -2.21 1.40
C ILE A 45 6.71 -2.04 -0.09
N SER A 46 6.45 -3.13 -0.80
CA SER A 46 6.14 -3.10 -2.24
C SER A 46 4.90 -2.28 -2.57
N ARG A 47 3.81 -2.39 -1.79
CA ARG A 47 2.64 -1.51 -1.94
C ARG A 47 3.00 -0.04 -1.78
N THR A 48 3.73 0.27 -0.71
CA THR A 48 4.15 1.64 -0.39
C THR A 48 5.03 2.20 -1.51
N VAL A 49 6.02 1.44 -1.94
CA VAL A 49 6.93 1.78 -3.04
C VAL A 49 6.14 2.00 -4.32
N LEU A 50 5.22 1.11 -4.70
CA LEU A 50 4.39 1.27 -5.89
C LEU A 50 3.53 2.54 -5.85
N THR A 51 2.86 2.79 -4.72
CA THR A 51 2.02 3.99 -4.57
C THR A 51 2.84 5.27 -4.57
N SER A 52 3.99 5.27 -3.89
CA SER A 52 4.84 6.45 -3.76
C SER A 52 5.67 6.71 -5.01
N ALA A 53 6.13 5.67 -5.72
CA ALA A 53 6.78 5.82 -7.01
C ALA A 53 5.79 6.32 -8.08
N GLY A 54 4.53 5.88 -8.05
CA GLY A 54 3.48 6.41 -8.92
C GLY A 54 3.19 7.90 -8.66
N LEU A 55 3.08 8.31 -7.39
CA LEU A 55 2.92 9.73 -7.03
C LEU A 55 4.20 10.54 -7.34
N GLY A 56 5.36 9.97 -7.02
CA GLY A 56 6.67 10.58 -7.26
C GLY A 56 6.94 10.78 -8.74
N PHE A 57 6.48 9.86 -9.59
CA PHE A 57 6.49 10.03 -11.04
C PHE A 57 5.76 11.31 -11.46
N LEU A 58 4.54 11.54 -10.96
CA LEU A 58 3.75 12.72 -11.30
C LEU A 58 4.40 14.02 -10.78
N VAL A 59 4.96 13.98 -9.57
CA VAL A 59 5.68 15.11 -8.97
C VAL A 59 6.94 15.43 -9.76
N LEU A 60 7.75 14.41 -10.09
CA LEU A 60 8.97 14.58 -10.89
C LEU A 60 8.65 15.06 -12.30
N LEU A 61 7.64 14.50 -12.94
CA LEU A 61 7.19 14.95 -14.26
C LEU A 61 6.79 16.44 -14.22
N GLY A 62 5.98 16.84 -13.24
CA GLY A 62 5.61 18.24 -13.07
C GLY A 62 6.81 19.14 -12.78
N ALA A 63 7.74 18.70 -11.94
CA ALA A 63 8.95 19.45 -11.63
C ALA A 63 9.86 19.62 -12.85
N TRP A 64 10.05 18.56 -13.64
CA TRP A 64 10.86 18.63 -14.86
C TRP A 64 10.24 19.53 -15.92
N LEU A 65 8.93 19.41 -16.17
CA LEU A 65 8.22 20.31 -17.08
C LEU A 65 8.31 21.78 -16.62
N THR A 66 8.20 22.02 -15.32
CA THR A 66 8.32 23.38 -14.76
C THR A 66 9.74 23.93 -14.89
N LEU A 67 10.76 23.09 -14.70
CA LEU A 67 12.16 23.50 -14.85
C LEU A 67 12.52 23.76 -16.32
N GLU A 68 12.08 22.89 -17.23
CA GLU A 68 12.32 23.01 -18.66
C GLU A 68 11.69 24.30 -19.22
N GLU A 69 10.43 24.57 -18.84
CA GLU A 69 9.66 25.68 -19.40
C GLU A 69 9.82 27.00 -18.61
N GLY A 70 9.83 26.92 -17.29
CA GLY A 70 9.89 28.11 -16.42
C GLY A 70 11.30 28.63 -16.16
N PHE A 71 12.32 27.79 -16.34
CA PHE A 71 13.72 28.15 -16.12
C PHE A 71 14.63 27.59 -17.23
N PRO A 72 14.38 27.95 -18.50
CA PRO A 72 15.03 27.30 -19.65
C PRO A 72 16.55 27.52 -19.67
N ASP A 73 17.04 28.64 -19.13
CA ASP A 73 18.48 28.89 -19.00
C ASP A 73 19.12 27.95 -17.97
N VAL A 74 18.49 27.75 -16.82
CA VAL A 74 18.95 26.76 -15.80
C VAL A 74 18.93 25.35 -16.38
N TRP A 75 17.88 24.99 -17.13
CA TRP A 75 17.76 23.69 -17.78
C TRP A 75 18.90 23.42 -18.76
N ARG A 76 19.22 24.41 -19.60
CA ARG A 76 20.31 24.33 -20.59
C ARG A 76 21.68 24.36 -19.93
N ASP A 77 21.93 25.31 -19.02
CA ASP A 77 23.22 25.50 -18.36
C ASP A 77 23.62 24.27 -17.53
N LEU A 78 22.66 23.70 -16.79
CA LEU A 78 22.89 22.50 -15.97
C LEU A 78 22.73 21.18 -16.73
N HIS A 79 22.43 21.22 -18.04
CA HIS A 79 22.25 20.04 -18.89
C HIS A 79 21.29 19.01 -18.25
N LEU A 80 20.06 19.43 -17.92
CA LEU A 80 19.13 18.61 -17.14
C LEU A 80 18.37 17.54 -17.93
N ASP A 81 18.36 17.58 -19.27
CA ASP A 81 17.66 16.59 -20.11
C ASP A 81 18.12 15.13 -19.87
N PRO A 82 19.43 14.82 -19.79
CA PRO A 82 19.90 13.50 -19.38
C PRO A 82 19.43 13.07 -17.98
N VAL A 83 19.38 14.03 -17.03
CA VAL A 83 18.94 13.77 -15.64
C VAL A 83 17.44 13.45 -15.60
N SER A 84 16.61 14.22 -16.30
CA SER A 84 15.17 14.01 -16.33
C SER A 84 14.82 12.64 -16.94
N ARG A 85 15.44 12.28 -18.07
CA ARG A 85 15.29 10.97 -18.73
C ARG A 85 15.74 9.82 -17.83
N ALA A 86 16.91 9.95 -17.21
CA ALA A 86 17.42 8.94 -16.27
C ALA A 86 16.49 8.78 -15.06
N SER A 87 15.94 9.87 -14.52
CA SER A 87 15.03 9.82 -13.37
C SER A 87 13.74 9.06 -13.70
N ILE A 88 13.17 9.27 -14.90
CA ILE A 88 12.01 8.52 -15.39
C ILE A 88 12.35 7.04 -15.53
N ALA A 89 13.52 6.71 -16.08
CA ALA A 89 13.98 5.33 -16.19
C ALA A 89 14.11 4.65 -14.82
N TYR A 90 14.67 5.34 -13.82
CA TYR A 90 14.76 4.83 -12.45
C TYR A 90 13.38 4.65 -11.80
N VAL A 91 12.44 5.58 -11.98
CA VAL A 91 11.07 5.43 -11.48
C VAL A 91 10.39 4.20 -12.11
N CYS A 92 10.52 4.01 -13.42
CA CYS A 92 10.00 2.84 -14.12
C CYS A 92 10.64 1.54 -13.59
N ALA A 93 11.96 1.54 -13.35
CA ALA A 93 12.65 0.39 -12.77
C ALA A 93 12.16 0.07 -11.36
N VAL A 94 11.95 1.09 -10.51
CA VAL A 94 11.39 0.95 -9.17
C VAL A 94 9.96 0.40 -9.21
N LEU A 95 9.12 0.89 -10.12
CA LEU A 95 7.76 0.38 -10.32
C LEU A 95 7.75 -1.09 -10.77
N ALA A 96 8.63 -1.45 -11.72
CA ALA A 96 8.76 -2.83 -12.20
C ALA A 96 9.22 -3.77 -11.08
N ALA A 97 10.30 -3.41 -10.38
CA ALA A 97 10.81 -4.19 -9.24
C ALA A 97 9.77 -4.29 -8.12
N GLY A 98 9.09 -3.18 -7.80
CA GLY A 98 8.00 -3.13 -6.83
C GLY A 98 6.82 -4.02 -7.20
N GLY A 99 6.45 -4.07 -8.49
CA GLY A 99 5.36 -4.91 -9.00
C GLY A 99 5.67 -6.40 -8.90
N ILE A 100 6.91 -6.79 -9.25
CA ILE A 100 7.38 -8.17 -9.09
C ILE A 100 7.39 -8.56 -7.61
N LEU A 101 7.99 -7.72 -6.77
CA LEU A 101 8.06 -7.96 -5.33
C LEU A 101 6.67 -8.02 -4.69
N TYR A 102 5.73 -7.18 -5.11
CA TYR A 102 4.33 -7.19 -4.67
C TYR A 102 3.66 -8.52 -4.98
N ALA A 103 3.82 -9.02 -6.20
CA ALA A 103 3.17 -10.26 -6.61
C ALA A 103 3.70 -11.47 -5.83
N LEU A 104 5.02 -11.56 -5.69
CA LEU A 104 5.70 -12.62 -4.94
C LEU A 104 5.36 -12.56 -3.45
N SER A 105 5.49 -11.39 -2.83
CA SER A 105 5.20 -11.20 -1.40
C SER A 105 3.73 -11.41 -1.08
N SER A 106 2.80 -10.99 -1.96
CA SER A 106 1.37 -11.26 -1.77
C SER A 106 1.05 -12.75 -1.86
N ALA A 107 1.67 -13.49 -2.78
CA ALA A 107 1.47 -14.93 -2.90
C ALA A 107 2.05 -15.67 -1.68
N ALA A 108 3.26 -15.29 -1.25
CA ALA A 108 3.93 -15.84 -0.09
C ALA A 108 3.15 -15.58 1.21
N SER A 109 2.75 -14.32 1.45
CA SER A 109 1.94 -13.90 2.61
C SER A 109 0.67 -14.75 2.74
N ARG A 110 -0.11 -14.87 1.66
CA ARG A 110 -1.36 -15.67 1.65
C ARG A 110 -1.08 -17.15 1.91
N THR A 111 -0.06 -17.71 1.27
CA THR A 111 0.28 -19.14 1.43
C THR A 111 0.74 -19.45 2.85
N LEU A 112 1.59 -18.60 3.44
CA LEU A 112 2.07 -18.76 4.80
C LEU A 112 0.94 -18.59 5.82
N LEU A 113 0.03 -17.63 5.60
CA LEU A 113 -1.16 -17.47 6.42
C LEU A 113 -2.07 -18.69 6.34
N GLY A 114 -2.32 -19.23 5.15
CA GLY A 114 -3.10 -20.46 4.96
C GLY A 114 -2.51 -21.66 5.72
N ARG A 115 -1.20 -21.89 5.58
CA ARG A 115 -0.49 -22.94 6.34
C ARG A 115 -0.57 -22.74 7.85
N ARG A 116 -0.52 -21.48 8.30
CA ARG A 116 -0.64 -21.17 9.72
C ARG A 116 -2.03 -21.46 10.26
N LEU A 117 -3.07 -21.13 9.49
CA LEU A 117 -4.45 -21.43 9.84
C LEU A 117 -4.72 -22.95 9.86
N ASP A 118 -4.17 -23.70 8.92
CA ASP A 118 -4.25 -25.17 8.93
C ASP A 118 -3.56 -25.77 10.17
N SER A 119 -2.35 -25.28 10.50
CA SER A 119 -1.64 -25.68 11.72
C SER A 119 -2.42 -25.35 13.01
N LEU A 120 -3.03 -24.16 13.08
CA LEU A 120 -3.88 -23.77 14.22
C LEU A 120 -5.11 -24.65 14.34
N THR A 121 -5.72 -25.00 13.20
CA THR A 121 -6.87 -25.90 13.14
C THR A 121 -6.54 -27.27 13.77
N GLY A 122 -5.31 -27.77 13.58
CA GLY A 122 -4.87 -29.05 14.15
C GLY A 122 -4.49 -29.00 15.64
N THR A 123 -3.96 -27.87 16.11
CA THR A 123 -3.33 -27.75 17.44
C THR A 123 -4.23 -27.09 18.49
N ALA A 124 -5.02 -26.08 18.11
CA ALA A 124 -5.87 -25.32 19.00
C ALA A 124 -7.18 -24.91 18.29
N PRO A 125 -8.05 -25.87 17.93
CA PRO A 125 -9.28 -25.61 17.18
C PRO A 125 -10.23 -24.61 17.86
N GLU A 126 -10.16 -24.52 19.20
CA GLU A 126 -10.94 -23.59 20.02
C GLU A 126 -10.54 -22.11 19.86
N ARG A 127 -9.36 -21.84 19.29
CA ARG A 127 -8.88 -20.49 18.99
C ARG A 127 -9.32 -20.09 17.59
N VAL A 128 -10.44 -19.37 17.52
CA VAL A 128 -11.04 -18.95 16.26
C VAL A 128 -10.32 -17.71 15.74
N PRO A 129 -9.78 -17.71 14.51
CA PRO A 129 -9.12 -16.54 13.95
C PRO A 129 -10.10 -15.39 13.76
N VAL A 130 -9.63 -14.17 14.00
CA VAL A 130 -10.43 -12.95 13.88
C VAL A 130 -10.91 -12.70 12.44
N ARG A 131 -12.00 -11.96 12.28
CA ARG A 131 -12.63 -11.70 10.98
C ARG A 131 -11.66 -11.15 9.94
N THR A 132 -10.80 -10.20 10.30
CA THR A 132 -9.83 -9.62 9.34
C THR A 132 -8.80 -10.65 8.85
N VAL A 133 -8.49 -11.67 9.65
CA VAL A 133 -7.62 -12.79 9.27
C VAL A 133 -8.40 -13.79 8.41
N ARG A 134 -9.62 -14.15 8.81
CA ARG A 134 -10.50 -15.03 8.01
C ARG A 134 -10.81 -14.44 6.64
N ALA A 135 -11.14 -13.16 6.56
CA ALA A 135 -11.44 -12.48 5.31
C ALA A 135 -10.23 -12.42 4.37
N ARG A 136 -8.99 -12.37 4.90
CA ARG A 136 -7.78 -12.36 4.07
C ARG A 136 -7.38 -13.75 3.54
N ALA A 137 -7.72 -14.82 4.25
CA ALA A 137 -7.24 -16.17 3.93
C ALA A 137 -8.34 -17.16 3.50
N LEU A 138 -9.57 -16.99 3.98
CA LEU A 138 -10.64 -17.96 3.81
C LEU A 138 -11.79 -17.45 2.95
N ALA A 139 -11.86 -16.14 2.66
CA ALA A 139 -12.90 -15.59 1.80
C ALA A 139 -12.88 -16.19 0.40
N GLU A 140 -14.06 -16.35 -0.19
CA GLU A 140 -14.22 -16.88 -1.54
C GLU A 140 -13.53 -16.00 -2.59
N GLY A 141 -12.99 -16.63 -3.63
CA GLY A 141 -12.28 -15.92 -4.71
C GLY A 141 -10.85 -15.46 -4.40
N ILE A 142 -10.43 -15.46 -3.12
CA ILE A 142 -9.05 -15.10 -2.76
C ILE A 142 -8.14 -16.30 -2.99
N THR A 143 -7.20 -16.17 -3.93
CA THR A 143 -6.16 -17.16 -4.19
C THR A 143 -4.76 -16.52 -4.15
N PRO A 144 -3.71 -17.27 -3.74
CA PRO A 144 -2.35 -16.77 -3.76
C PRO A 144 -1.83 -16.54 -5.19
N THR A 145 -2.45 -17.14 -6.20
CA THR A 145 -2.03 -17.04 -7.60
C THR A 145 -2.64 -15.84 -8.35
N ALA A 146 -3.69 -15.21 -7.81
CA ALA A 146 -4.27 -13.99 -8.40
C ALA A 146 -3.26 -12.84 -8.62
N PRO A 147 -2.42 -12.44 -7.65
CA PRO A 147 -1.45 -11.36 -7.87
C PRO A 147 -0.34 -11.72 -8.86
N LEU A 148 0.12 -12.99 -8.86
CA LEU A 148 1.06 -13.49 -9.89
C LEU A 148 0.42 -13.42 -11.27
N ALA A 149 -0.87 -13.74 -11.36
CA ALA A 149 -1.57 -13.63 -12.62
C ALA A 149 -1.71 -12.19 -13.11
N GLY A 150 -1.96 -11.25 -12.21
CA GLY A 150 -1.94 -9.82 -12.51
C GLY A 150 -0.58 -9.34 -13.01
N LEU A 151 0.52 -9.76 -12.37
CA LEU A 151 1.88 -9.43 -12.82
C LEU A 151 2.15 -9.93 -14.23
N CYS A 152 1.82 -11.19 -14.51
CA CYS A 152 1.96 -11.76 -15.85
C CYS A 152 1.18 -10.97 -16.90
N VAL A 153 -0.06 -10.58 -16.62
CA VAL A 153 -0.86 -9.72 -17.51
C VAL A 153 -0.21 -8.34 -17.68
N ALA A 154 0.28 -7.73 -16.60
CA ALA A 154 0.96 -6.43 -16.67
C ALA A 154 2.23 -6.49 -17.53
N LEU A 155 3.04 -7.55 -17.39
CA LEU A 155 4.21 -7.79 -18.23
C LEU A 155 3.83 -7.95 -19.70
N LEU A 156 2.73 -8.63 -20.00
CA LEU A 156 2.22 -8.75 -21.37
C LEU A 156 1.80 -7.42 -21.96
N ILE A 157 1.09 -6.59 -21.20
CA ILE A 157 0.73 -5.25 -21.61
C ILE A 157 2.00 -4.43 -21.85
N ALA A 158 2.96 -4.46 -20.93
CA ALA A 158 4.21 -3.71 -21.06
C ALA A 158 5.01 -4.12 -22.30
N VAL A 159 5.15 -5.43 -22.55
CA VAL A 159 5.83 -5.95 -23.75
C VAL A 159 5.06 -5.60 -25.02
N GLY A 160 3.72 -5.69 -25.00
CA GLY A 160 2.88 -5.29 -26.12
C GLY A 160 2.99 -3.80 -26.44
N VAL A 161 2.99 -2.93 -25.43
CA VAL A 161 3.20 -1.48 -25.58
C VAL A 161 4.60 -1.18 -26.08
N ALA A 162 5.64 -1.81 -25.51
CA ALA A 162 7.01 -1.63 -25.97
C ALA A 162 7.17 -2.07 -27.44
N ALA A 163 6.60 -3.22 -27.82
CA ALA A 163 6.56 -3.67 -29.21
C ALA A 163 5.80 -2.69 -30.11
N LEU A 164 4.66 -2.16 -29.68
CA LEU A 164 3.88 -1.17 -30.44
C LEU A 164 4.62 0.16 -30.62
N LEU A 165 5.43 0.57 -29.65
CA LEU A 165 6.22 1.81 -29.72
C LEU A 165 7.48 1.65 -30.57
N VAL A 166 8.16 0.50 -30.45
CA VAL A 166 9.44 0.23 -31.13
C VAL A 166 9.23 -0.28 -32.57
N ALA A 167 8.21 -1.10 -32.82
CA ALA A 167 7.99 -1.69 -34.14
C ALA A 167 7.81 -0.66 -35.26
N PRO A 168 7.05 0.44 -35.12
CA PRO A 168 6.95 1.45 -36.17
C PRO A 168 8.31 2.08 -36.50
N ILE A 169 9.11 2.41 -35.49
CA ILE A 169 10.46 2.99 -35.67
C ILE A 169 11.34 2.05 -36.50
N LEU A 170 11.30 0.76 -36.20
CA LEU A 170 12.08 -0.26 -36.92
C LEU A 170 11.50 -0.62 -38.31
N ILE A 171 10.19 -0.42 -38.53
CA ILE A 171 9.52 -0.76 -39.80
C ILE A 171 9.69 0.35 -40.85
N PHE A 172 9.80 1.61 -40.43
CA PHE A 172 9.96 2.75 -41.35
C PHE A 172 11.41 2.94 -41.85
N GLU A 173 12.40 2.26 -41.27
CA GLU A 173 13.73 2.14 -41.85
C GLU A 173 13.77 0.91 -42.79
N SER A 174 14.01 1.15 -44.08
CA SER A 174 13.87 0.18 -45.17
C SER A 174 14.69 -1.12 -45.01
N ASP A 175 15.72 -1.12 -44.16
CA ASP A 175 16.57 -2.28 -43.87
C ASP A 175 16.21 -3.05 -42.59
N MET A 176 15.19 -2.60 -41.83
CA MET A 176 14.89 -3.11 -40.48
C MET A 176 13.54 -3.83 -40.33
N VAL A 177 12.80 -4.06 -41.42
CA VAL A 177 11.52 -4.80 -41.43
C VAL A 177 11.65 -6.20 -40.81
N ALA A 178 12.77 -6.90 -41.07
CA ALA A 178 13.03 -8.21 -40.48
C ALA A 178 13.19 -8.14 -38.94
N VAL A 179 13.81 -7.07 -38.43
CA VAL A 179 13.97 -6.83 -37.00
C VAL A 179 12.62 -6.55 -36.34
N GLY A 180 11.77 -5.74 -37.00
CA GLY A 180 10.40 -5.49 -36.56
C GLY A 180 9.57 -6.77 -36.42
N LEU A 181 9.66 -7.68 -37.40
CA LEU A 181 8.99 -8.99 -37.34
C LEU A 181 9.55 -9.90 -36.23
N VAL A 182 10.87 -9.89 -35.99
CA VAL A 182 11.49 -10.65 -34.89
C VAL A 182 11.04 -10.14 -33.53
N VAL A 183 10.95 -8.82 -33.33
CA VAL A 183 10.45 -8.22 -32.09
C VAL A 183 8.99 -8.62 -31.85
N LEU A 184 8.16 -8.59 -32.90
CA LEU A 184 6.74 -8.91 -32.81
C LEU A 184 6.50 -10.42 -32.56
N ALA A 185 7.26 -11.28 -33.23
CA ALA A 185 7.26 -12.72 -32.99
C ALA A 185 7.76 -13.08 -31.59
N GLY A 186 8.81 -12.41 -31.10
CA GLY A 186 9.33 -12.56 -29.75
C GLY A 186 8.30 -12.15 -28.68
N ALA A 187 7.61 -11.02 -28.90
CA ALA A 187 6.51 -10.57 -28.05
C ALA A 187 5.35 -11.57 -28.03
N ALA A 188 4.94 -12.10 -29.18
CA ALA A 188 3.88 -13.10 -29.30
C ALA A 188 4.27 -14.44 -28.62
N LEU A 189 5.51 -14.89 -28.78
CA LEU A 189 6.03 -16.09 -28.11
C LEU A 189 6.04 -15.91 -26.58
N LEU A 190 6.54 -14.77 -26.11
CA LEU A 190 6.50 -14.44 -24.69
C LEU A 190 5.05 -14.41 -24.17
N ALA A 191 4.11 -13.90 -24.98
CA ALA A 191 2.69 -13.93 -24.67
C ALA A 191 2.11 -15.33 -24.52
N GLY A 192 2.45 -16.25 -25.43
CA GLY A 192 2.05 -17.66 -25.32
C GLY A 192 2.65 -18.36 -24.09
N LEU A 193 3.93 -18.10 -23.79
CA LEU A 193 4.61 -18.68 -22.63
C LEU A 193 4.03 -18.17 -21.30
N VAL A 194 3.81 -16.87 -21.18
CA VAL A 194 3.20 -16.28 -19.98
C VAL A 194 1.74 -16.73 -19.85
N GLY A 195 0.97 -16.78 -20.94
CA GLY A 195 -0.41 -17.25 -20.96
C GLY A 195 -0.57 -18.72 -20.53
N SER A 196 0.33 -19.59 -20.99
CA SER A 196 0.34 -21.01 -20.59
C SER A 196 0.75 -21.19 -19.13
N ALA A 197 1.79 -20.48 -18.67
CA ALA A 197 2.20 -20.46 -17.27
C ALA A 197 1.07 -19.97 -16.35
N LEU A 198 0.36 -18.92 -16.75
CA LEU A 198 -0.82 -18.37 -16.08
C LEU A 198 -1.94 -19.40 -15.88
N SER A 199 -2.27 -20.14 -16.95
CA SER A 199 -3.31 -21.17 -16.91
C SER A 199 -2.93 -22.32 -15.96
N ALA A 200 -1.67 -22.77 -16.02
CA ALA A 200 -1.14 -23.79 -15.12
C ALA A 200 -1.13 -23.32 -13.65
N LEU A 201 -0.69 -22.08 -13.40
CA LEU A 201 -0.68 -21.45 -12.08
C LEU A 201 -2.09 -21.33 -11.49
N ARG A 202 -3.08 -20.89 -12.28
CA ARG A 202 -4.47 -20.75 -11.82
C ARG A 202 -5.10 -22.10 -11.48
N SER A 203 -4.97 -23.10 -12.37
CA SER A 203 -5.60 -24.41 -12.18
C SER A 203 -4.98 -25.20 -11.02
N ARG A 204 -3.65 -25.32 -10.99
CA ARG A 204 -2.94 -26.05 -9.91
C ARG A 204 -2.99 -25.29 -8.59
N GLY A 205 -2.78 -23.97 -8.64
CA GLY A 205 -2.79 -23.11 -7.46
C GLY A 205 -4.15 -23.06 -6.77
N ARG A 206 -5.26 -23.03 -7.52
CA ARG A 206 -6.61 -23.06 -6.94
C ARG A 206 -6.87 -24.37 -6.21
N ARG A 207 -6.51 -25.52 -6.80
CA ARG A 207 -6.65 -26.84 -6.16
C ARG A 207 -5.80 -26.98 -4.91
N ALA A 208 -4.53 -26.56 -4.97
CA ALA A 208 -3.64 -26.59 -3.81
C ALA A 208 -4.15 -25.69 -2.69
N TRP A 209 -4.70 -24.52 -3.03
CA TRP A 209 -5.26 -23.58 -2.07
C TRP A 209 -6.56 -24.08 -1.42
N THR A 210 -7.47 -24.69 -2.18
CA THR A 210 -8.67 -25.31 -1.61
C THR A 210 -8.27 -26.40 -0.62
N LEU A 211 -7.38 -27.32 -1.01
CA LEU A 211 -6.90 -28.37 -0.11
C LEU A 211 -6.28 -27.82 1.19
N LEU A 212 -5.57 -26.69 1.12
CA LEU A 212 -4.96 -26.04 2.28
C LEU A 212 -5.98 -25.36 3.21
N THR A 213 -7.05 -24.80 2.65
CA THR A 213 -8.02 -23.96 3.41
C THR A 213 -9.31 -24.67 3.77
N ASP A 214 -9.66 -25.77 3.10
CA ASP A 214 -10.92 -26.49 3.30
C ASP A 214 -11.04 -27.02 4.72
N ARG A 215 -9.96 -27.56 5.29
CA ARG A 215 -9.95 -28.02 6.68
C ARG A 215 -10.24 -26.89 7.67
N SER A 216 -9.62 -25.72 7.48
CA SER A 216 -9.85 -24.55 8.32
C SER A 216 -11.26 -23.98 8.15
N ARG A 217 -11.82 -23.98 6.93
CA ARG A 217 -13.21 -23.58 6.66
C ARG A 217 -14.21 -24.51 7.35
N GLN A 218 -13.95 -25.82 7.33
CA GLN A 218 -14.80 -26.81 8.01
C GLN A 218 -14.71 -26.69 9.54
N ALA A 219 -13.51 -26.45 10.08
CA ALA A 219 -13.30 -26.31 11.51
C ALA A 219 -13.96 -25.04 12.09
N TRP A 220 -13.82 -23.91 11.40
CA TRP A 220 -14.36 -22.63 11.82
C TRP A 220 -15.54 -22.22 10.97
N ASN A 221 -16.55 -23.09 10.95
CA ASN A 221 -17.84 -22.78 10.32
C ASN A 221 -18.55 -21.60 11.04
N ASP A 222 -19.61 -21.09 10.43
CA ASP A 222 -20.34 -19.93 10.95
C ASP A 222 -20.94 -20.16 12.35
N GLU A 223 -21.21 -21.41 12.74
CA GLU A 223 -21.69 -21.74 14.09
C GLU A 223 -20.58 -21.58 15.13
N VAL A 224 -19.41 -22.16 14.91
CA VAL A 224 -18.25 -22.05 15.81
C VAL A 224 -17.82 -20.59 15.95
N VAL A 225 -17.80 -19.85 14.84
CA VAL A 225 -17.51 -18.41 14.82
C VAL A 225 -18.54 -17.63 15.64
N ARG A 226 -19.84 -17.85 15.44
CA ARG A 226 -20.89 -17.16 16.20
C ARG A 226 -20.79 -17.45 17.69
N ASN A 227 -20.47 -18.68 18.09
CA ASN A 227 -20.33 -19.03 19.49
C ASN A 227 -19.07 -18.41 20.12
N ALA A 228 -17.94 -18.37 19.42
CA ALA A 228 -16.76 -17.64 19.89
C ALA A 228 -17.04 -16.14 20.09
N VAL A 229 -17.76 -15.51 19.16
CA VAL A 229 -18.17 -14.09 19.28
C VAL A 229 -19.11 -13.89 20.47
N ARG A 230 -20.08 -14.79 20.69
CA ARG A 230 -20.98 -14.74 21.85
C ARG A 230 -20.21 -14.89 23.16
N THR A 231 -19.27 -15.82 23.23
CA THR A 231 -18.42 -16.04 24.41
C THR A 231 -17.61 -14.78 24.74
N GLU A 232 -17.00 -14.11 23.75
CA GLU A 232 -16.32 -12.84 23.99
C GLU A 232 -17.27 -11.73 24.44
N LYS A 233 -18.44 -11.60 23.79
CA LYS A 233 -19.45 -10.59 24.18
C LYS A 233 -19.96 -10.78 25.61
N ARG A 234 -19.97 -12.01 26.13
CA ARG A 234 -20.35 -12.30 27.53
C ARG A 234 -19.28 -11.87 28.54
N LEU A 235 -18.01 -11.87 28.14
CA LEU A 235 -16.88 -11.45 28.99
C LEU A 235 -16.65 -9.94 28.97
N ARG A 236 -17.38 -9.21 28.12
CA ARG A 236 -17.21 -7.77 27.91
C ARG A 236 -17.68 -6.94 29.12
N PRO A 237 -16.91 -5.94 29.56
CA PRO A 237 -17.35 -4.99 30.59
C PRO A 237 -18.61 -4.22 30.14
N ALA A 238 -19.53 -3.96 31.07
CA ALA A 238 -20.78 -3.26 30.77
C ALA A 238 -20.60 -1.73 30.64
N ASP A 239 -19.71 -1.15 31.44
CA ASP A 239 -19.52 0.30 31.53
C ASP A 239 -18.65 0.82 30.38
N GLU A 240 -19.18 1.73 29.56
CA GLU A 240 -18.51 2.32 28.40
C GLU A 240 -18.12 3.77 28.66
N ARG A 241 -16.85 4.09 28.42
CA ARG A 241 -16.30 5.42 28.70
C ARG A 241 -15.56 5.99 27.51
N THR A 242 -15.65 7.31 27.37
CA THR A 242 -14.83 8.06 26.41
C THR A 242 -13.48 8.39 27.04
N ILE A 243 -12.41 8.19 26.27
CA ILE A 243 -11.05 8.52 26.72
C ILE A 243 -10.75 9.97 26.35
N ASP A 244 -10.39 10.80 27.32
CA ASP A 244 -9.91 12.16 27.03
C ASP A 244 -8.46 12.11 26.52
N LEU A 245 -8.28 12.50 25.26
CA LEU A 245 -6.99 12.56 24.57
C LEU A 245 -6.35 13.96 24.60
N GLY A 246 -7.00 14.92 25.27
CA GLY A 246 -6.47 16.25 25.52
C GLY A 246 -6.59 17.23 24.34
N ARG A 247 -5.96 18.41 24.49
CA ARG A 247 -6.06 19.51 23.54
C ARG A 247 -5.32 19.25 22.22
N VAL A 248 -4.15 18.62 22.30
CA VAL A 248 -3.30 18.34 21.12
C VAL A 248 -4.04 17.44 20.13
N HIS A 249 -4.63 16.34 20.61
CA HIS A 249 -5.44 15.44 19.77
C HIS A 249 -6.57 16.20 19.06
N ARG A 250 -7.34 17.02 19.79
CA ARG A 250 -8.47 17.79 19.21
C ARG A 250 -8.03 18.75 18.11
N LEU A 251 -6.92 19.45 18.28
CA LEU A 251 -6.39 20.37 17.26
C LEU A 251 -5.92 19.60 16.02
N THR A 252 -5.14 18.54 16.23
CA THR A 252 -4.57 17.75 15.13
C THR A 252 -5.64 16.99 14.34
N ALA A 253 -6.62 16.40 15.02
CA ALA A 253 -7.75 15.71 14.38
C ALA A 253 -8.63 16.67 13.56
N ARG A 254 -8.86 17.89 14.05
CA ARG A 254 -9.59 18.94 13.31
C ARG A 254 -8.87 19.38 12.04
N ALA A 255 -7.53 19.48 12.09
CA ALA A 255 -6.72 19.89 10.94
C ALA A 255 -6.58 18.78 9.88
N GLN A 256 -6.71 17.51 10.25
CA GLN A 256 -6.46 16.38 9.36
C GLN A 256 -7.34 16.39 8.10
N ARG A 257 -8.66 16.45 8.25
CA ARG A 257 -9.60 16.42 7.13
C ARG A 257 -9.40 17.57 6.12
N PRO A 258 -9.34 18.86 6.54
CA PRO A 258 -9.12 19.94 5.58
C PRO A 258 -7.76 19.82 4.90
N LEU A 259 -6.69 19.44 5.60
CA LEU A 259 -5.37 19.23 4.99
C LEU A 259 -5.40 18.12 3.94
N THR A 260 -6.09 17.00 4.19
CA THR A 260 -6.23 15.92 3.21
C THR A 260 -7.04 16.36 1.98
N VAL A 261 -8.17 17.05 2.19
CA VAL A 261 -9.04 17.47 1.09
C VAL A 261 -8.35 18.55 0.23
N VAL A 262 -7.86 19.61 0.86
CA VAL A 262 -7.16 20.70 0.17
C VAL A 262 -5.91 20.17 -0.50
N GLY A 263 -5.13 19.35 0.21
CA GLY A 263 -3.92 18.75 -0.34
C GLY A 263 -4.19 17.89 -1.58
N GLY A 264 -5.23 17.04 -1.53
CA GLY A 264 -5.64 16.22 -2.66
C GLY A 264 -6.15 17.03 -3.86
N VAL A 265 -6.96 18.07 -3.61
CA VAL A 265 -7.48 18.95 -4.67
C VAL A 265 -6.34 19.72 -5.34
N LEU A 266 -5.43 20.31 -4.57
CA LEU A 266 -4.30 21.07 -5.10
C LEU A 266 -3.33 20.17 -5.87
N LEU A 267 -3.01 18.99 -5.32
CA LEU A 267 -2.13 18.03 -5.99
C LEU A 267 -2.75 17.47 -7.28
N GLY A 268 -4.08 17.33 -7.33
CA GLY A 268 -4.79 16.91 -8.55
C GLY A 268 -4.90 18.03 -9.58
N ALA A 269 -5.18 19.26 -9.15
CA ALA A 269 -5.34 20.41 -10.03
C ALA A 269 -4.01 20.85 -10.67
N GLY A 270 -2.90 20.81 -9.92
CA GLY A 270 -1.59 21.26 -10.39
C GLY A 270 -1.15 20.63 -11.72
N PRO A 271 -1.09 19.28 -11.83
CA PRO A 271 -0.77 18.59 -13.07
C PRO A 271 -1.77 18.86 -14.20
N VAL A 272 -3.06 19.06 -13.91
CA VAL A 272 -4.07 19.40 -14.93
C VAL A 272 -3.79 20.78 -15.51
N VAL A 273 -3.52 21.77 -14.67
CA VAL A 273 -3.17 23.13 -15.11
C VAL A 273 -1.86 23.12 -15.90
N GLY A 274 -0.84 22.40 -15.41
CA GLY A 274 0.43 22.24 -16.12
C GLY A 274 0.26 21.53 -17.47
N PHE A 275 -0.56 20.48 -17.53
CA PHE A 275 -0.84 19.78 -18.78
C PHE A 275 -1.56 20.67 -19.79
N VAL A 276 -2.53 21.47 -19.36
CA VAL A 276 -3.20 22.45 -20.24
C VAL A 276 -2.19 23.44 -20.80
N ALA A 277 -1.26 23.93 -19.98
CA ALA A 277 -0.24 24.87 -20.44
C ALA A 277 0.71 24.24 -21.47
N VAL A 278 1.20 23.02 -21.22
CA VAL A 278 2.03 22.27 -22.17
C VAL A 278 1.26 21.96 -23.45
N PHE A 279 -0.01 21.57 -23.33
CA PHE A 279 -0.86 21.29 -24.49
C PHE A 279 -1.07 22.53 -25.37
N LEU A 280 -1.21 23.71 -24.77
CA LEU A 280 -1.27 24.98 -25.51
C LEU A 280 0.06 25.29 -26.22
N ARG A 281 1.20 24.86 -25.66
CA ARG A 281 2.54 25.12 -26.20
C ARG A 281 3.00 24.12 -27.28
N GLN A 282 2.35 22.96 -27.43
CA GLN A 282 2.83 21.94 -28.37
C GLN A 282 2.66 22.38 -29.83
N PRO A 283 3.75 22.56 -30.60
CA PRO A 283 3.64 22.62 -32.05
C PRO A 283 3.17 21.25 -32.56
N GLY A 284 2.16 21.23 -33.43
CA GLY A 284 1.76 20.02 -34.11
C GLY A 284 2.97 19.43 -34.85
N ARG A 285 3.13 18.10 -34.86
CA ARG A 285 4.27 17.40 -35.48
C ARG A 285 4.49 17.74 -36.98
N ASN A 286 3.49 18.32 -37.64
CA ASN A 286 3.51 18.83 -39.01
C ASN A 286 2.94 20.27 -39.13
N ALA A 287 2.86 21.00 -38.02
CA ALA A 287 2.37 22.38 -38.00
C ALA A 287 3.55 23.32 -37.82
N ASP A 288 3.46 24.52 -38.42
CA ASP A 288 4.38 25.61 -38.12
C ASP A 288 4.38 25.84 -36.61
N THR A 289 5.55 26.18 -36.07
CA THR A 289 5.70 26.48 -34.64
C THR A 289 4.71 27.58 -34.27
N LEU A 290 3.78 27.27 -33.36
CA LEU A 290 2.82 28.24 -32.85
C LEU A 290 3.58 29.21 -31.95
N TYR A 291 3.85 30.41 -32.48
CA TYR A 291 4.36 31.53 -31.70
C TYR A 291 3.18 32.30 -31.14
N TYR A 292 3.04 32.34 -29.82
CA TYR A 292 2.11 33.26 -29.18
C TYR A 292 2.71 34.66 -29.14
N ASP A 293 1.84 35.68 -29.03
CA ASP A 293 2.32 37.01 -28.69
C ASP A 293 2.90 37.01 -27.26
N GLU A 294 3.66 38.05 -26.90
CA GLU A 294 4.29 38.17 -25.57
C GLU A 294 3.30 37.95 -24.41
N LYS A 295 2.04 38.33 -24.61
CA LYS A 295 0.97 38.13 -23.63
C LYS A 295 0.52 36.68 -23.54
N GLY A 296 0.41 35.97 -24.67
CA GLY A 296 0.07 34.55 -24.70
C GLY A 296 1.18 33.68 -24.10
N GLU A 297 2.45 33.96 -24.40
CA GLU A 297 3.60 33.28 -23.76
C GLU A 297 3.61 33.53 -22.24
N ALA A 298 3.44 34.79 -21.81
CA ALA A 298 3.36 35.12 -20.38
C ALA A 298 2.18 34.42 -19.67
N ALA A 299 1.04 34.26 -20.34
CA ALA A 299 -0.10 33.53 -19.79
C ALA A 299 0.21 32.02 -19.62
N ILE A 300 0.92 31.41 -20.57
CA ILE A 300 1.36 30.01 -20.50
C ILE A 300 2.36 29.84 -19.35
N ASP A 301 3.34 30.73 -19.21
CA ASP A 301 4.33 30.67 -18.12
C ASP A 301 3.67 30.81 -16.74
N VAL A 302 2.65 31.66 -16.61
CA VAL A 302 1.82 31.78 -15.39
C VAL A 302 1.03 30.50 -15.12
N LEU A 303 0.50 29.83 -16.14
CA LEU A 303 -0.20 28.55 -15.98
C LEU A 303 0.76 27.44 -15.51
N ILE A 304 1.96 27.35 -16.07
CA ILE A 304 2.98 26.37 -15.66
C ILE A 304 3.40 26.61 -14.21
N THR A 305 3.78 27.85 -13.88
CA THR A 305 4.22 28.21 -12.52
C THR A 305 3.10 28.05 -11.49
N SER A 306 1.86 28.44 -11.81
CA SER A 306 0.71 28.22 -10.92
C SER A 306 0.43 26.73 -10.73
N GLY A 307 0.48 25.91 -11.80
CA GLY A 307 0.37 24.45 -11.72
C GLY A 307 1.41 23.83 -10.77
N ALA A 308 2.67 24.29 -10.86
CA ALA A 308 3.75 23.85 -9.98
C ALA A 308 3.53 24.26 -8.52
N VAL A 309 3.15 25.52 -8.26
CA VAL A 309 2.85 26.03 -6.92
C VAL A 309 1.69 25.26 -6.29
N LEU A 310 0.63 24.97 -7.07
CA LEU A 310 -0.50 24.15 -6.61
C LEU A 310 -0.04 22.73 -6.24
N ALA A 311 0.79 22.09 -7.08
CA ALA A 311 1.31 20.75 -6.79
C ALA A 311 2.21 20.72 -5.54
N LEU A 312 3.06 21.73 -5.34
CA LEU A 312 3.91 21.85 -4.15
C LEU A 312 3.10 22.12 -2.88
N ALA A 313 2.16 23.07 -2.93
CA ALA A 313 1.28 23.37 -1.81
C ALA A 313 0.40 22.15 -1.45
N GLY A 314 -0.11 21.44 -2.46
CA GLY A 314 -0.86 20.20 -2.28
C GLY A 314 -0.04 19.11 -1.61
N SER A 315 1.19 18.91 -2.08
CA SER A 315 2.14 17.95 -1.49
C SER A 315 2.47 18.28 -0.03
N ALA A 316 2.72 19.55 0.28
CA ALA A 316 2.97 20.01 1.65
C ALA A 316 1.76 19.80 2.56
N ALA A 317 0.55 20.13 2.09
CA ALA A 317 -0.68 19.91 2.85
C ALA A 317 -0.94 18.41 3.12
N LEU A 318 -0.71 17.53 2.13
CA LEU A 318 -0.82 16.09 2.31
C LEU A 318 0.22 15.54 3.28
N LEU A 319 1.46 16.04 3.24
CA LEU A 319 2.50 15.67 4.19
C LEU A 319 2.11 16.06 5.62
N LEU A 320 1.60 17.28 5.81
CA LEU A 320 1.08 17.73 7.11
C LEU A 320 -0.12 16.91 7.56
N ALA A 321 -1.04 16.55 6.65
CA ALA A 321 -2.16 15.67 6.96
C ALA A 321 -1.70 14.29 7.44
N LEU A 322 -0.64 13.76 6.80
CA LEU A 322 -0.07 12.47 7.15
C LEU A 322 0.62 12.51 8.51
N VAL A 323 1.38 13.57 8.81
CA VAL A 323 1.96 13.83 10.14
C VAL A 323 0.86 14.00 11.19
N ALA A 324 -0.20 14.74 10.89
CA ALA A 324 -1.34 14.90 11.79
C ALA A 324 -1.98 13.53 12.10
N THR A 325 -2.16 12.69 11.08
CA THR A 325 -2.70 11.33 11.22
C THR A 325 -1.81 10.44 12.10
N THR A 326 -0.48 10.49 11.93
CA THR A 326 0.44 9.69 12.73
C THR A 326 0.46 10.14 14.19
N VAL A 327 0.44 11.46 14.45
CA VAL A 327 0.36 12.02 15.80
C VAL A 327 -0.94 11.64 16.49
N VAL A 328 -2.09 11.80 15.81
CA VAL A 328 -3.40 11.39 16.34
C VAL A 328 -3.37 9.92 16.75
N ARG A 329 -2.93 9.02 15.84
CA ARG A 329 -2.83 7.59 16.13
C ARG A 329 -1.84 7.25 17.25
N ALA A 330 -0.76 8.00 17.38
CA ALA A 330 0.21 7.82 18.45
C ALA A 330 -0.42 8.10 19.82
N LEU A 331 -1.15 9.21 19.92
CA LEU A 331 -1.85 9.62 21.14
C LEU A 331 -2.96 8.62 21.49
N GLU A 332 -3.79 8.22 20.52
CA GLU A 332 -4.86 7.24 20.71
C GLU A 332 -4.31 5.91 21.24
N ARG A 333 -3.27 5.38 20.60
CA ARG A 333 -2.65 4.12 21.04
C ARG A 333 -1.94 4.23 22.37
N GLY A 334 -1.27 5.34 22.63
CA GLY A 334 -0.63 5.60 23.91
C GLY A 334 -1.65 5.63 25.05
N ALA A 335 -2.83 6.22 24.83
CA ALA A 335 -3.91 6.21 25.79
C ALA A 335 -4.51 4.81 25.98
N LEU A 336 -4.84 4.11 24.90
CA LEU A 336 -5.37 2.74 24.96
C LEU A 336 -4.41 1.78 25.65
N ARG A 337 -3.11 1.83 25.33
CA ARG A 337 -2.11 0.98 25.98
C ARG A 337 -2.04 1.25 27.50
N ARG A 338 -2.08 2.52 27.90
CA ARG A 338 -2.06 2.89 29.33
C ARG A 338 -3.27 2.35 30.07
N HIS A 339 -4.46 2.50 29.50
CA HIS A 339 -5.69 2.01 30.14
C HIS A 339 -5.82 0.48 30.11
N ALA A 340 -5.34 -0.19 29.07
CA ALA A 340 -5.35 -1.66 29.01
C ALA A 340 -4.39 -2.30 30.02
N LEU A 341 -3.36 -1.57 30.45
CA LEU A 341 -2.39 -2.02 31.45
C LEU A 341 -2.75 -1.57 32.87
N ALA A 342 -3.84 -0.82 33.06
CA ALA A 342 -4.28 -0.37 34.36
C ALA A 342 -5.04 -1.48 35.09
N ASP A 343 -4.97 -1.50 36.43
CA ASP A 343 -5.60 -2.53 37.26
C ASP A 343 -7.14 -2.57 37.13
N ASP A 344 -7.75 -1.48 36.65
CA ASP A 344 -9.19 -1.34 36.45
C ASP A 344 -9.66 -1.71 35.03
N ALA A 345 -8.78 -2.20 34.16
CA ALA A 345 -9.08 -2.47 32.74
C ALA A 345 -10.28 -3.40 32.52
N GLY A 346 -10.57 -4.32 33.45
CA GLY A 346 -11.73 -5.22 33.37
C GLY A 346 -13.06 -4.62 33.85
N SER A 347 -13.05 -3.42 34.44
CA SER A 347 -14.24 -2.80 35.05
C SER A 347 -15.01 -1.88 34.10
N TRP A 348 -14.36 -1.37 33.05
CA TRP A 348 -14.94 -0.49 32.04
C TRP A 348 -14.26 -0.72 30.70
N ARG A 349 -14.85 -0.21 29.61
CA ARG A 349 -14.32 -0.33 28.25
C ARG A 349 -14.33 1.01 27.52
N PRO A 350 -13.37 1.26 26.62
CA PRO A 350 -13.42 2.41 25.71
C PRO A 350 -14.62 2.32 24.75
N ASP A 351 -15.02 3.46 24.19
CA ASP A 351 -15.99 3.53 23.09
C ASP A 351 -15.67 2.50 22.00
N ASP A 352 -16.68 1.71 21.61
CA ASP A 352 -16.54 0.66 20.60
C ASP A 352 -16.03 1.17 19.26
N ALA A 353 -16.45 2.36 18.82
CA ALA A 353 -15.97 2.94 17.57
C ALA A 353 -14.46 3.23 17.65
N PHE A 354 -14.03 3.77 18.79
CA PHE A 354 -12.64 4.10 19.09
C PHE A 354 -11.77 2.84 19.18
N LEU A 355 -12.25 1.81 19.88
CA LEU A 355 -11.56 0.54 20.04
C LEU A 355 -11.42 -0.19 18.69
N ARG A 356 -12.45 -0.19 17.85
CA ARG A 356 -12.42 -0.78 16.50
C ARG A 356 -11.41 -0.08 15.60
N GLN A 357 -11.37 1.26 15.61
CA GLN A 357 -10.38 2.02 14.86
C GLN A 357 -8.95 1.61 15.23
N ALA A 358 -8.69 1.33 16.52
CA ALA A 358 -7.38 0.90 16.98
C ALA A 358 -7.05 -0.56 16.61
N LEU A 359 -8.05 -1.45 16.60
CA LEU A 359 -7.94 -2.86 16.23
C LEU A 359 -7.76 -3.06 14.72
N ASP A 360 -8.43 -2.28 13.89
CA ASP A 360 -8.32 -2.35 12.43
C ASP A 360 -7.18 -1.47 11.89
N GLY A 361 -6.74 -0.51 12.69
CA GLY A 361 -5.71 0.45 12.33
C GLY A 361 -4.30 -0.17 12.26
N PRO A 362 -3.45 0.26 11.32
CA PRO A 362 -2.10 -0.27 11.20
C PRO A 362 -1.17 0.30 12.28
N PRO A 363 -0.19 -0.45 12.81
CA PRO A 363 0.66 -0.06 13.94
C PRO A 363 1.40 1.26 13.72
N LEU A 364 1.77 1.98 14.79
CA LEU A 364 2.35 3.34 14.66
C LEU A 364 3.70 3.29 13.96
N LEU A 365 4.57 2.36 14.37
CA LEU A 365 5.86 2.11 13.72
C LEU A 365 5.68 1.76 12.24
N TRP A 366 4.65 0.99 11.91
CA TRP A 366 4.30 0.70 10.51
C TRP A 366 3.88 1.96 9.76
N ALA A 367 3.04 2.81 10.34
CA ALA A 367 2.55 4.03 9.68
C ALA A 367 3.70 5.03 9.46
N GLY A 368 4.57 5.22 10.46
CA GLY A 368 5.79 6.01 10.33
C GLY A 368 6.75 5.41 9.30
N GLY A 369 6.92 4.09 9.30
CA GLY A 369 7.77 3.40 8.33
C GLY A 369 7.28 3.54 6.89
N VAL A 370 5.96 3.42 6.67
CA VAL A 370 5.31 3.66 5.37
C VAL A 370 5.53 5.11 4.91
N LEU A 371 5.41 6.08 5.80
CA LEU A 371 5.69 7.50 5.49
C LEU A 371 7.15 7.70 5.07
N LEU A 372 8.11 7.23 5.86
CA LEU A 372 9.54 7.37 5.57
C LEU A 372 9.91 6.71 4.24
N LEU A 373 9.44 5.47 4.04
CA LEU A 373 9.66 4.74 2.80
C LEU A 373 9.01 5.43 1.60
N GLY A 374 7.79 5.96 1.76
CA GLY A 374 7.09 6.70 0.71
C GLY A 374 7.84 7.97 0.30
N LEU A 375 8.29 8.76 1.27
CA LEU A 375 9.10 9.96 1.02
C LEU A 375 10.42 9.62 0.32
N ALA A 376 11.14 8.62 0.80
CA ALA A 376 12.39 8.22 0.19
C ALA A 376 12.19 7.72 -1.25
N THR A 377 11.11 6.96 -1.51
CA THR A 377 10.83 6.43 -2.86
C THR A 377 10.54 7.53 -3.88
N VAL A 378 9.99 8.68 -3.46
CA VAL A 378 9.80 9.85 -4.33
C VAL A 378 11.14 10.49 -4.72
N VAL A 379 12.08 10.57 -3.76
CA VAL A 379 13.34 11.32 -3.92
C VAL A 379 14.46 10.48 -4.55
N VAL A 380 14.56 9.20 -4.17
CA VAL A 380 15.67 8.31 -4.58
C VAL A 380 15.88 8.25 -6.10
N PRO A 381 14.85 8.09 -6.96
CA PRO A 381 15.06 8.02 -8.40
C PRO A 381 15.72 9.27 -8.99
N ALA A 382 15.34 10.46 -8.52
CA ALA A 382 15.94 11.72 -8.96
C ALA A 382 17.39 11.85 -8.48
N VAL A 383 17.67 11.48 -7.23
CA VAL A 383 19.03 11.53 -6.68
C VAL A 383 19.95 10.51 -7.36
N LEU A 384 19.47 9.31 -7.68
CA LEU A 384 20.23 8.32 -8.44
C LEU A 384 20.51 8.78 -9.88
N ALA A 385 19.54 9.44 -10.52
CA ALA A 385 19.74 10.06 -11.83
C ALA A 385 20.83 11.13 -11.80
N LEU A 386 20.79 12.01 -10.80
CA LEU A 386 21.82 13.02 -10.56
C LEU A 386 23.20 12.36 -10.36
N LEU A 387 23.29 11.32 -9.52
CA LEU A 387 24.54 10.58 -9.31
C LEU A 387 25.09 9.98 -10.60
N GLN A 388 24.24 9.34 -11.41
CA GLN A 388 24.64 8.73 -12.68
C GLN A 388 25.27 9.78 -13.60
N VAL A 389 24.64 10.95 -13.72
CA VAL A 389 25.08 12.02 -14.62
C VAL A 389 26.35 12.71 -14.08
N THR A 390 26.48 12.93 -12.77
CA THR A 390 27.71 13.45 -12.14
C THR A 390 28.90 12.47 -12.14
N GLY A 391 28.70 11.26 -12.65
CA GLY A 391 29.78 10.32 -12.94
C GLY A 391 30.68 10.82 -14.07
N ASP A 392 30.15 11.67 -14.96
CA ASP A 392 30.93 12.35 -16.00
C ASP A 392 31.63 13.59 -15.41
N PRO A 393 32.98 13.62 -15.36
CA PRO A 393 33.72 14.76 -14.82
C PRO A 393 33.50 16.06 -15.62
N ALA A 394 33.04 15.98 -16.88
CA ALA A 394 32.74 17.16 -17.69
C ALA A 394 31.36 17.78 -17.40
N HIS A 395 30.50 17.09 -16.64
CA HIS A 395 29.15 17.57 -16.38
C HIS A 395 29.12 18.74 -15.37
N PRO A 396 28.35 19.81 -15.60
CA PRO A 396 28.30 20.98 -14.71
C PRO A 396 27.86 20.66 -13.27
N LEU A 397 27.04 19.61 -13.11
CA LEU A 397 26.57 19.17 -11.78
C LEU A 397 27.65 18.49 -10.94
N THR A 398 28.82 18.16 -11.50
CA THR A 398 29.89 17.44 -10.79
C THR A 398 30.46 18.27 -9.63
N THR A 399 30.38 19.61 -9.69
CA THR A 399 30.71 20.50 -8.57
C THR A 399 29.86 20.24 -7.32
N TYR A 400 28.65 19.69 -7.48
CA TYR A 400 27.72 19.39 -6.39
C TYR A 400 27.73 17.92 -5.95
N ARG A 401 28.64 17.09 -6.50
CA ARG A 401 28.65 15.64 -6.31
C ARG A 401 28.62 15.21 -4.85
N SER A 402 29.41 15.85 -3.98
CA SER A 402 29.43 15.53 -2.54
C SER A 402 28.09 15.76 -1.85
N THR A 403 27.36 16.80 -2.26
CA THR A 403 26.02 17.10 -1.74
C THR A 403 24.99 16.09 -2.23
N ILE A 404 25.10 15.68 -3.50
CA ILE A 404 24.24 14.66 -4.11
C ILE A 404 24.49 13.29 -3.47
N GLU A 405 25.75 12.91 -3.22
CA GLU A 405 26.12 11.68 -2.51
C GLU A 405 25.58 11.67 -1.07
N ALA A 406 25.67 12.80 -0.36
CA ALA A 406 25.08 12.95 0.97
C ALA A 406 23.55 12.81 0.92
N ALA A 407 22.88 13.45 -0.04
CA ALA A 407 21.43 13.32 -0.24
C ALA A 407 21.01 11.88 -0.56
N ALA A 408 21.82 11.15 -1.34
CA ALA A 408 21.59 9.74 -1.65
C ALA A 408 21.72 8.87 -0.40
N ALA A 409 22.78 9.06 0.37
CA ALA A 409 23.02 8.35 1.62
C ALA A 409 21.88 8.58 2.63
N VAL A 410 21.44 9.83 2.80
CA VAL A 410 20.29 10.17 3.66
C VAL A 410 19.01 9.50 3.15
N SER A 411 18.71 9.61 1.85
CA SER A 411 17.48 9.05 1.28
C SER A 411 17.42 7.52 1.38
N LEU A 412 18.54 6.83 1.13
CA LEU A 412 18.66 5.38 1.28
C LEU A 412 18.57 4.95 2.75
N THR A 413 19.17 5.72 3.67
CA THR A 413 19.06 5.47 5.12
C THR A 413 17.61 5.61 5.58
N VAL A 414 16.91 6.66 5.15
CA VAL A 414 15.48 6.87 5.45
C VAL A 414 14.62 5.74 4.88
N ALA A 415 14.89 5.28 3.65
CA ALA A 415 14.20 4.12 3.06
C ALA A 415 14.43 2.85 3.89
N LEU A 416 15.66 2.58 4.31
CA LEU A 416 16.01 1.42 5.12
C LEU A 416 15.33 1.46 6.49
N LEU A 417 15.40 2.59 7.18
CA LEU A 417 14.71 2.79 8.46
C LEU A 417 13.19 2.63 8.30
N GLY A 418 12.62 3.12 7.21
CA GLY A 418 11.22 2.93 6.86
C GLY A 418 10.85 1.45 6.70
N ALA A 419 11.64 0.70 5.93
CA ALA A 419 11.46 -0.74 5.73
C ALA A 419 11.59 -1.55 7.04
N VAL A 420 12.58 -1.22 7.88
CA VAL A 420 12.75 -1.83 9.21
C VAL A 420 11.56 -1.50 10.12
N ALA A 421 11.11 -0.25 10.15
CA ALA A 421 9.97 0.15 10.97
C ALA A 421 8.65 -0.52 10.54
N VAL A 422 8.45 -0.73 9.23
CA VAL A 422 7.32 -1.50 8.69
C VAL A 422 7.38 -2.97 9.13
N THR A 423 8.53 -3.62 8.98
CA THR A 423 8.72 -5.04 9.31
C THR A 423 8.59 -5.31 10.80
N VAL A 424 9.24 -4.51 11.64
CA VAL A 424 9.15 -4.61 13.11
C VAL A 424 7.78 -4.15 13.63
N GLY A 425 7.13 -3.20 12.95
CA GLY A 425 5.84 -2.68 13.36
C GLY A 425 4.72 -3.72 13.36
N MET A 426 4.78 -4.74 12.50
CA MET A 426 3.74 -5.77 12.40
C MET A 426 3.60 -6.65 13.65
N PRO A 427 4.65 -7.33 14.16
CA PRO A 427 4.53 -8.11 15.39
C PRO A 427 4.16 -7.23 16.59
N VAL A 428 4.68 -6.00 16.66
CA VAL A 428 4.28 -5.02 17.70
C VAL A 428 2.79 -4.69 17.62
N GLY A 429 2.24 -4.55 16.41
CA GLY A 429 0.81 -4.34 16.20
C GLY A 429 -0.05 -5.52 16.62
N VAL A 430 0.38 -6.75 16.34
CA VAL A 430 -0.33 -7.96 16.79
C VAL A 430 -0.34 -8.03 18.31
N GLY A 431 0.80 -7.84 18.97
CA GLY A 431 0.88 -7.83 20.43
C GLY A 431 0.02 -6.74 21.06
N PHE A 432 -0.02 -5.54 20.46
CA PHE A 432 -0.92 -4.48 20.89
C PHE A 432 -2.40 -4.89 20.76
N ARG A 433 -2.83 -5.44 19.63
CA ARG A 433 -4.23 -5.88 19.45
C ARG A 433 -4.62 -7.03 20.37
N GLN A 434 -3.71 -7.96 20.63
CA GLN A 434 -3.91 -9.03 21.60
C GLN A 434 -4.11 -8.45 23.01
N LEU A 435 -3.27 -7.50 23.42
CA LEU A 435 -3.41 -6.80 24.69
C LEU A 435 -4.76 -6.08 24.83
N LEU A 436 -5.25 -5.41 23.76
CA LEU A 436 -6.59 -4.79 23.80
C LEU A 436 -7.72 -5.83 23.89
N ARG A 437 -7.58 -6.98 23.21
CA ARG A 437 -8.57 -8.07 23.23
C ARG A 437 -8.62 -8.76 24.59
N GLU A 438 -7.47 -8.94 25.23
CA GLU A 438 -7.36 -9.49 26.58
C GLU A 438 -7.94 -8.54 27.63
N ALA A 439 -7.77 -7.23 27.45
CA ALA A 439 -8.31 -6.23 28.37
C ALA A 439 -9.85 -6.08 28.28
N TRP A 440 -10.41 -6.05 27.06
CA TRP A 440 -11.79 -5.55 26.87
C TRP A 440 -12.74 -6.46 26.09
N HIS A 441 -12.29 -7.61 25.59
CA HIS A 441 -13.13 -8.58 24.86
C HIS A 441 -14.09 -7.94 23.83
N PRO A 442 -13.56 -7.19 22.85
CA PRO A 442 -14.36 -6.40 21.92
C PRO A 442 -15.33 -7.24 21.07
N GLY A 443 -15.06 -8.54 20.91
CA GLY A 443 -15.74 -9.41 19.95
C GLY A 443 -15.25 -9.20 18.52
N ASP A 444 -15.91 -9.87 17.57
CA ASP A 444 -15.87 -9.54 16.15
C ASP A 444 -17.32 -9.29 15.71
N ASP A 445 -17.61 -8.13 15.11
CA ASP A 445 -18.95 -7.89 14.58
C ASP A 445 -19.20 -8.68 13.29
N PRO A 446 -20.44 -9.19 13.09
CA PRO A 446 -20.84 -9.77 11.82
C PRO A 446 -20.62 -8.73 10.72
N ALA A 447 -20.46 -9.18 9.48
CA ALA A 447 -20.43 -8.26 8.35
C ALA A 447 -21.61 -7.28 8.44
N PRO A 448 -21.42 -5.98 8.12
CA PRO A 448 -22.59 -5.19 7.77
C PRO A 448 -23.31 -6.04 6.73
N ALA A 449 -24.56 -6.40 7.00
CA ALA A 449 -25.36 -7.14 6.04
C ALA A 449 -25.15 -6.41 4.72
N ALA A 450 -24.71 -7.14 3.69
CA ALA A 450 -24.67 -6.57 2.36
C ALA A 450 -26.03 -5.90 2.20
N VAL A 451 -26.04 -4.58 2.02
CA VAL A 451 -27.27 -3.85 1.75
C VAL A 451 -27.70 -4.41 0.41
N THR A 452 -28.48 -5.49 0.44
CA THR A 452 -29.21 -6.01 -0.69
C THR A 452 -30.20 -4.90 -0.97
N GLY A 453 -29.83 -4.04 -1.92
CA GLY A 453 -30.71 -2.98 -2.39
C GLY A 453 -32.01 -3.63 -2.79
N SER A 454 -33.06 -3.31 -2.02
CA SER A 454 -34.45 -3.41 -2.42
C SER A 454 -34.74 -2.36 -3.47
#